data_AF-A0A9E1LHQ2-F1
#
_entry.id   AF-A0A9E1LHQ2-F1
#
_cell.length_a   1.000
_cell.length_b   1.000
_cell.length_c   1.000
_cell.angle_alpha   90.00
_cell.angle_beta   90.00
_cell.angle_gamma   90.00
#
_symmetry.space_group_name_H-M   'P 1'
#
loop_
_entity.id
_entity.type
_entity.pdbx_description
1 polymer ?
#
loop_
_entity_poly.entity_id
_entity_poly.type
_entity_poly.pdbx_seq_one_letter_code
_entity_poly.pdbx_strand_id
1 'polypeptide(L)' 'MNQITSNKLPPAERSDLSLGYMRLSDSAPIIIAQELGLYADYGLNVSLHREVSWANIRDKMIA' A
#
# COMPACT_ATOMS: atom_id res chain seq x y z
N MET A 1 26.12 19.52 15.37
CA MET A 1 26.49 18.20 14.84
C MET A 1 25.62 17.15 15.54
N ASN A 2 24.32 17.08 15.25
CA ASN A 2 23.43 16.14 15.93
C ASN A 2 22.82 15.21 14.88
N GLN A 3 23.20 13.94 14.96
CA GLN A 3 22.64 12.87 14.16
C GLN A 3 21.15 12.78 14.47
N ILE A 4 20.31 13.26 13.54
CA ILE A 4 18.89 12.94 13.53
C ILE A 4 18.84 11.46 13.20
N THR A 5 18.52 10.64 14.20
CA THR A 5 18.38 9.20 14.08
C THR A 5 17.50 8.89 12.87
N SER A 6 18.09 8.34 11.81
CA SER A 6 17.37 7.76 10.68
C SER A 6 16.57 6.58 11.22
N ASN A 7 15.35 6.84 11.69
CA ASN A 7 14.41 5.82 12.14
C ASN A 7 13.87 5.09 10.90
N LYS A 8 14.75 4.30 10.28
CA LYS A 8 14.43 3.51 9.09
C LYS A 8 13.71 2.26 9.57
N LEU A 9 12.51 2.03 9.07
CA LEU A 9 11.80 0.78 9.30
C LEU A 9 12.70 -0.40 8.86
N PRO A 10 12.60 -1.57 9.52
CA PRO A 10 13.25 -2.76 9.02
C PRO A 10 12.79 -3.06 7.59
N PRO A 11 13.60 -3.76 6.78
CA PRO A 11 13.20 -4.15 5.45
C PRO A 11 11.92 -5.00 5.51
N ALA A 12 11.02 -4.79 4.54
CA ALA A 12 9.77 -5.53 4.46
C ALA A 12 10.02 -7.03 4.31
N GLU A 13 9.26 -7.85 5.04
CA GLU A 13 9.31 -9.31 4.91
C GLU A 13 8.79 -9.77 3.54
N ARG A 14 7.91 -8.97 2.92
CA ARG A 14 7.38 -9.17 1.57
C ARG A 14 7.32 -7.84 0.83
N SER A 15 7.97 -7.77 -0.32
CA SER A 15 7.99 -6.61 -1.20
C SER A 15 6.71 -6.48 -2.03
N ASP A 16 6.20 -7.59 -2.54
CA ASP A 16 5.12 -7.59 -3.53
C ASP A 16 3.74 -7.73 -2.86
N LEU A 17 2.95 -6.67 -2.91
CA LEU A 17 1.65 -6.57 -2.25
C LEU A 17 0.52 -6.28 -3.26
N SER A 18 -0.60 -6.96 -3.10
CA SER A 18 -1.84 -6.69 -3.84
C SER A 18 -2.88 -6.11 -2.88
N LEU A 19 -3.40 -4.92 -3.17
CA LEU A 19 -4.38 -4.25 -2.31
C LEU A 19 -5.67 -3.98 -3.09
N GLY A 20 -6.80 -4.46 -2.57
CA GLY A 20 -8.13 -4.14 -3.08
C GLY A 20 -8.66 -2.83 -2.50
N TYR A 21 -9.29 -1.98 -3.32
CA TYR A 21 -9.91 -0.74 -2.87
C TYR A 21 -11.17 -0.38 -3.66
N MET A 22 -12.03 0.45 -3.06
CA MET A 22 -13.19 1.05 -3.75
C MET A 22 -12.98 2.56 -3.93
N ARG A 23 -13.66 3.19 -4.90
CA ARG A 23 -13.60 4.65 -5.13
C ARG A 23 -14.39 5.43 -4.08
N LEU A 24 -13.89 5.39 -2.86
CA LEU A 24 -14.36 6.15 -1.73
C LEU A 24 -13.19 6.99 -1.19
N SER A 25 -13.49 8.04 -0.44
CA SER A 25 -12.48 9.03 -0.01
C SER A 25 -11.42 8.44 0.93
N ASP A 26 -11.75 7.37 1.65
CA ASP A 26 -10.85 6.62 2.54
C ASP A 26 -9.72 5.91 1.78
N SER A 27 -9.91 5.58 0.50
CA SER A 27 -8.87 4.97 -0.35
C SER A 27 -7.81 5.96 -0.84
N ALA A 28 -7.98 7.27 -0.63
CA ALA A 28 -7.06 8.28 -1.13
C ALA A 28 -5.59 8.05 -0.72
N PRO A 29 -5.25 7.70 0.54
CA PRO A 29 -3.85 7.54 0.95
C PRO A 29 -3.11 6.46 0.17
N ILE A 30 -3.74 5.30 -0.07
CA ILE A 30 -3.10 4.19 -0.77
C ILE A 30 -2.91 4.46 -2.27
N ILE A 31 -3.81 5.25 -2.86
CA ILE A 31 -3.72 5.69 -4.25
C ILE A 31 -2.61 6.74 -4.39
N ILE A 32 -2.64 7.77 -3.54
CA ILE A 32 -1.65 8.84 -3.56
C ILE A 32 -0.24 8.30 -3.29
N ALA A 33 -0.09 7.31 -2.40
CA ALA A 33 1.19 6.64 -2.19
C ALA A 33 1.74 5.97 -3.45
N GLN A 34 0.89 5.42 -4.31
CA GLN A 34 1.31 4.89 -5.61
C GLN A 34 1.71 6.02 -6.57
N GLU A 35 0.86 7.04 -6.72
CA GLU A 35 1.10 8.16 -7.65
C GLU A 35 2.35 8.98 -7.29
N LEU A 36 2.66 9.11 -6.00
CA LEU A 36 3.83 9.80 -5.49
C LEU A 36 5.06 8.89 -5.38
N GLY A 37 4.96 7.61 -5.71
CA GLY A 37 6.06 6.65 -5.64
C GLY A 37 6.50 6.29 -4.21
N LEU A 38 5.72 6.62 -3.18
CA LEU A 38 6.09 6.46 -1.77
C LEU A 38 6.30 4.99 -1.37
N TYR A 39 5.67 4.04 -2.05
CA TYR A 39 5.90 2.61 -1.79
C TYR A 39 7.36 2.19 -2.04
N ALA A 40 8.01 2.79 -3.05
CA ALA A 40 9.38 2.45 -3.42
C ALA A 40 10.39 2.88 -2.34
N ASP A 41 10.11 3.97 -1.62
CA ASP A 41 10.93 4.42 -0.49
C ASP A 41 11.02 3.39 0.64
N TYR A 42 10.03 2.50 0.71
CA TYR A 42 9.95 1.40 1.67
C TYR A 42 10.26 0.03 1.03
N GLY A 43 10.70 -0.02 -0.23
CA GLY A 43 11.00 -1.26 -0.94
C GLY A 43 9.77 -2.12 -1.28
N LEU A 44 8.59 -1.50 -1.37
CA LEU A 44 7.33 -2.17 -1.66
C LEU A 44 6.96 -2.03 -3.14
N ASN A 45 6.59 -3.14 -3.76
CA ASN A 45 5.95 -3.21 -5.07
C ASN A 45 4.46 -3.48 -4.90
N VAL A 46 3.65 -2.42 -4.98
CA VAL A 46 2.21 -2.48 -4.68
C VAL A 46 1.36 -2.44 -5.96
N SER A 47 0.46 -3.42 -6.08
CA SER A 47 -0.58 -3.46 -7.12
C SER A 47 -1.94 -3.11 -6.52
N LEU A 48 -2.55 -2.01 -6.98
CA LEU A 48 -3.89 -1.60 -6.55
C LEU A 48 -4.98 -2.17 -7.46
N HIS A 49 -5.94 -2.86 -6.88
CA HIS A 49 -7.08 -3.46 -7.56
C HIS A 49 -8.36 -2.73 -7.18
N ARG A 50 -8.99 -2.11 -8.17
CA ARG A 50 -10.28 -1.44 -7.98
C ARG A 50 -11.41 -2.46 -7.94
N GLU A 51 -12.19 -2.44 -6.87
CA GLU A 51 -13.37 -3.25 -6.68
C GLU A 51 -14.65 -2.42 -6.63
N VAL A 52 -15.78 -3.09 -6.87
CA VAL A 52 -17.12 -2.47 -6.93
C VAL A 52 -17.96 -2.72 -5.67
N SER A 53 -17.53 -3.65 -4.81
CA SER A 53 -18.24 -3.99 -3.58
C SER A 53 -17.28 -4.54 -2.52
N TRP A 54 -17.67 -4.45 -1.25
CA TRP A 54 -16.97 -5.10 -0.14
C TRP A 54 -17.03 -6.63 -0.24
N ALA A 55 -18.09 -7.19 -0.82
CA ALA A 55 -18.20 -8.63 -1.04
C ALA A 55 -17.09 -9.13 -1.97
N ASN A 56 -16.82 -8.41 -3.08
CA ASN A 56 -15.74 -8.76 -4.00
C ASN A 56 -14.36 -8.74 -3.33
N ILE A 57 -14.10 -7.73 -2.48
CA ILE A 57 -12.83 -7.64 -1.73
C ILE A 57 -12.69 -8.86 -0.80
N ARG A 58 -13.73 -9.16 -0.01
CA ARG A 58 -13.73 -10.33 0.89
C ARG A 58 -13.48 -11.62 0.12
N ASP A 59 -14.18 -11.84 -0.98
CA ASP A 59 -14.09 -13.08 -1.74
C ASP A 59 -12.68 -13.27 -2.33
N LYS A 60 -11.99 -12.18 -2.67
CA LYS A 60 -10.58 -12.18 -3.11
C LYS A 60 -9.54 -12.38 -1.99
N MET A 61 -9.91 -12.18 -0.73
CA MET A 61 -8.99 -12.37 0.41
C MET A 61 -8.95 -13.82 0.90
N ILE A 62 -10.00 -14.60 0.61
CA ILE A 62 -10.13 -16.00 1.06
C ILE A 62 -9.57 -16.99 0.03
N ALA A 63 -9.51 -16.56 -1.24
CA ALA A 63 -8.93 -17.32 -2.35
C ALA A 63 -7.40 -17.38 -2.27
#